data_AF-A0A537REU5-F1
#
_entry.id   AF-A0A537REU5-F1
#
_cell.length_a   1.000
_cell.length_b   1.000
_cell.length_c   1.000
_cell.angle_alpha   90.00
_cell.angle_beta   90.00
_cell.angle_gamma   90.00
#
_symmetry.space_group_name_H-M   'P 1'
#
loop_
_entity.id
_entity.type
_entity.pdbx_description
1 polymer ?
#
loop_
_entity_poly.entity_id
_entity_poly.type
_entity_poly.pdbx_seq_one_letter_code
_entity_poly.pdbx_strand_id
1 'polypeptide(L)'
;MTLATYLAVFYATESKILRRKVIPDDDMAVAQLRPEPGESVLLLPLTRPYDDAACRAAIAETTSCKPPSGRCCVVDKSGTVVAVCNADPALDLHPQGQLVANENAVPGDRFISGAFSRPFEIS
;
A
#
# COMPACT_ATOMS: atom_id res chain seq x y z
N MET A 1 13.58 8.89 -29.86
CA MET A 1 13.32 8.57 -28.44
C MET A 1 12.67 7.21 -28.40
N THR A 2 13.25 6.26 -27.70
CA THR A 2 12.61 4.96 -27.41
C THR A 2 11.59 5.20 -26.30
N LEU A 3 10.32 4.94 -26.55
CA LEU A 3 9.29 5.03 -25.52
C LEU A 3 9.51 3.96 -24.46
N ALA A 4 9.07 4.21 -23.23
CA ALA A 4 9.06 3.18 -22.19
C ALA A 4 8.22 1.98 -22.64
N THR A 5 8.74 0.79 -22.36
CA THR A 5 8.06 -0.49 -22.57
C THR A 5 7.66 -1.13 -21.25
N TYR A 6 8.18 -0.63 -20.13
CA TYR A 6 7.90 -1.11 -18.78
C TYR A 6 7.45 0.01 -17.82
N LEU A 7 6.56 -0.37 -16.91
CA LEU A 7 6.22 0.33 -15.67
C LEU A 7 7.07 -0.24 -14.54
N ALA A 8 7.57 0.62 -13.65
CA ALA A 8 8.13 0.19 -12.37
C ALA A 8 7.05 0.18 -11.28
N VAL A 9 6.81 -1.00 -10.71
CA VAL A 9 5.89 -1.22 -9.59
C VAL A 9 6.71 -1.43 -8.32
N PHE A 10 6.61 -0.49 -7.38
CA PHE A 10 7.28 -0.56 -6.09
C PHE A 10 6.34 -1.12 -5.04
N TYR A 11 6.82 -2.09 -4.28
CA TYR A 11 6.07 -2.72 -3.22
C TYR A 11 6.95 -2.94 -2.00
N ALA A 12 6.34 -2.98 -0.81
CA ALA A 12 7.03 -3.33 0.41
C ALA A 12 7.54 -4.78 0.35
N THR A 13 8.84 -5.00 0.53
CA THR A 13 9.48 -6.31 0.36
C THR A 13 8.86 -7.36 1.27
N GLU A 14 8.55 -7.02 2.52
CA GLU A 14 7.99 -7.98 3.49
C GLU A 14 6.47 -8.13 3.33
N SER A 15 5.71 -7.05 3.51
CA SER A 15 4.25 -7.07 3.52
C SER A 15 3.62 -7.26 2.13
N LYS A 16 4.38 -7.04 1.06
CA LYS A 16 3.94 -7.03 -0.35
C LYS A 16 2.95 -5.92 -0.70
N ILE A 17 2.71 -4.96 0.19
CA ILE A 17 1.81 -3.82 -0.07
C ILE A 17 2.34 -3.00 -1.24
N LEU A 18 1.46 -2.73 -2.22
CA LEU A 18 1.75 -1.83 -3.34
C LEU A 18 1.96 -0.40 -2.82
N ARG A 19 3.10 0.21 -3.13
CA ARG A 19 3.48 1.55 -2.64
C ARG A 19 3.38 2.63 -3.70
N ARG A 20 4.01 2.42 -4.86
CA ARG A 20 3.94 3.38 -5.98
C ARG A 20 4.11 2.72 -7.34
N LYS A 21 3.65 3.42 -8.37
CA LYS A 21 3.77 3.04 -9.79
C LYS A 21 4.41 4.19 -10.53
N VAL A 22 5.47 3.92 -11.28
CA VAL A 22 6.18 4.94 -12.07
C VAL A 22 6.19 4.50 -13.53
N ILE A 23 5.54 5.29 -14.39
CA ILE A 23 5.60 5.15 -15.85
C ILE A 23 6.61 6.19 -16.34
N PRO A 24 7.84 5.79 -16.70
CA PRO A 24 8.82 6.72 -17.23
C PRO A 24 8.57 7.04 -18.71
N ASP A 25 9.28 8.03 -19.23
CA ASP A 25 9.22 8.41 -20.64
C ASP A 25 9.94 7.38 -21.54
N ASP A 26 11.02 6.77 -21.04
CA ASP A 26 11.84 5.77 -21.74
C ASP A 26 12.37 4.65 -20.82
N ASP A 27 12.85 3.57 -21.42
CA ASP A 27 13.40 2.42 -20.68
C ASP A 27 14.72 2.71 -19.96
N MET A 28 15.48 3.72 -20.39
CA MET A 28 16.69 4.11 -19.67
C MET A 28 16.34 4.75 -18.32
N ALA A 29 15.25 5.50 -18.26
CA ALA A 29 14.73 6.07 -17.02
C ALA A 29 14.23 4.97 -16.06
N VAL A 30 13.65 3.88 -16.56
CA VAL A 30 13.31 2.69 -15.72
C VAL A 30 14.55 2.19 -14.97
N ALA A 31 15.68 2.06 -15.68
CA ALA A 31 16.93 1.52 -15.13
C ALA A 31 17.57 2.42 -14.06
N GLN A 32 17.15 3.67 -13.93
CA GLN A 32 17.62 4.60 -12.92
C GLN A 32 16.77 4.59 -11.65
N LEU A 33 15.55 4.04 -11.70
CA LEU A 33 14.70 3.96 -10.53
C LEU A 33 15.29 2.99 -9.50
N ARG A 34 15.24 3.37 -8.22
CA ARG A 34 15.74 2.58 -7.10
C ARG A 34 14.64 2.40 -6.06
N PRO A 35 14.47 1.19 -5.51
CA PRO A 35 13.61 0.99 -4.35
C PRO A 35 14.20 1.71 -3.13
N GLU A 36 13.34 2.23 -2.26
CA GLU A 36 13.74 2.72 -0.95
C GLU A 36 14.03 1.54 0.00
N PRO A 37 14.66 1.77 1.17
CA PRO A 37 14.84 0.72 2.16
C PRO A 37 13.52 0.02 2.51
N GLY A 38 13.51 -1.32 2.47
CA GLY A 38 12.30 -2.10 2.71
C GLY A 38 11.39 -2.27 1.49
N GLU A 39 11.75 -1.72 0.32
CA GLU A 39 11.00 -1.89 -0.93
C GLU A 39 11.69 -2.83 -1.91
N SER A 40 10.88 -3.40 -2.80
CA SER A 40 11.28 -4.14 -3.98
C SER A 40 10.63 -3.52 -5.21
N VAL A 41 11.22 -3.77 -6.39
CA VAL A 41 10.70 -3.28 -7.67
C VAL A 41 10.37 -4.46 -8.59
N LEU A 42 9.19 -4.40 -9.21
CA LEU A 42 8.76 -5.29 -10.28
C LEU A 42 8.60 -4.48 -11.56
N LEU A 43 9.19 -4.95 -12.65
CA LEU A 43 8.99 -4.35 -13.97
C LEU A 43 7.82 -5.02 -14.68
N LEU A 44 6.75 -4.26 -14.92
CA LEU A 44 5.54 -4.74 -15.58
C LEU A 44 5.51 -4.21 -17.02
N PRO A 45 5.35 -5.05 -18.06
CA PRO A 45 5.20 -4.59 -19.42
C PRO A 45 3.98 -3.66 -19.57
N LEU A 46 4.15 -2.52 -20.23
CA LEU A 46 3.06 -1.55 -20.49
C LEU A 46 1.98 -2.08 -21.45
N THR A 47 2.25 -3.22 -22.09
CA THR A 47 1.26 -3.97 -22.88
C THR A 47 0.24 -4.71 -22.01
N ARG A 48 0.47 -4.84 -20.69
CA ARG A 48 -0.49 -5.40 -19.73
C ARG A 48 -1.26 -4.26 -19.02
N PRO A 49 -2.46 -4.52 -18.49
CA PRO A 49 -3.13 -3.58 -17.58
C PRO A 49 -2.25 -3.24 -16.36
N TYR A 50 -2.31 -2.00 -15.91
CA TYR A 50 -1.48 -1.47 -14.80
C TYR A 50 -2.27 -0.62 -13.79
N ASP A 51 -3.58 -0.84 -13.71
CA ASP A 51 -4.35 -0.40 -12.55
C ASP A 51 -3.88 -1.09 -11.26
N ASP A 52 -4.34 -0.62 -10.11
CA ASP A 52 -3.90 -1.15 -8.81
C ASP A 52 -4.20 -2.63 -8.62
N ALA A 53 -5.31 -3.13 -9.19
CA ALA A 53 -5.67 -4.54 -9.10
C ALA A 53 -4.72 -5.39 -9.94
N ALA A 54 -4.39 -4.95 -11.16
CA ALA A 54 -3.44 -5.62 -12.02
C ALA A 54 -2.01 -5.62 -11.44
N CYS A 55 -1.57 -4.50 -10.85
CA CYS A 55 -0.27 -4.43 -10.17
C CYS A 55 -0.21 -5.37 -8.97
N ARG A 56 -1.25 -5.42 -8.12
CA ARG A 56 -1.32 -6.39 -7.02
C ARG A 56 -1.34 -7.83 -7.54
N ALA A 57 -2.04 -8.11 -8.64
CA ALA A 57 -2.02 -9.44 -9.25
C ALA A 57 -0.62 -9.83 -9.74
N ALA A 58 0.13 -8.90 -10.34
CA ALA A 58 1.51 -9.14 -10.78
C ALA A 58 2.48 -9.36 -9.62
N ILE A 59 2.34 -8.61 -8.51
CA ILE A 59 3.08 -8.86 -7.28
C ILE A 59 2.73 -10.25 -6.73
N ALA A 60 1.44 -10.62 -6.75
CA ALA A 60 0.99 -11.94 -6.30
C ALA A 60 1.60 -13.08 -7.12
N GLU A 61 1.59 -12.94 -8.44
CA GLU A 61 2.19 -13.87 -9.39
C GLU A 61 3.69 -14.04 -9.12
N THR A 62 4.41 -12.93 -8.92
CA THR A 62 5.87 -12.94 -8.72
C THR A 62 6.28 -13.49 -7.36
N THR A 63 5.51 -13.19 -6.31
CA THR A 63 5.89 -13.48 -4.92
C THR A 63 5.17 -14.70 -4.34
N SER A 64 4.23 -15.29 -5.08
CA SER A 64 3.33 -16.36 -4.62
C SER A 64 2.56 -16.00 -3.33
N CYS A 65 2.39 -14.71 -3.05
CA CYS A 65 1.76 -14.18 -1.85
C CYS A 65 0.68 -13.20 -2.26
N LYS A 66 -0.54 -13.31 -1.71
CA LYS A 66 -1.61 -12.34 -1.99
C LYS A 66 -1.29 -11.00 -1.30
N PRO A 67 -1.05 -9.90 -2.06
CA PRO A 67 -0.75 -8.62 -1.45
C PRO A 67 -1.95 -8.10 -0.66
N PRO A 68 -1.74 -7.53 0.53
CA PRO A 68 -2.76 -6.73 1.21
C PRO A 68 -3.15 -5.52 0.36
N SER A 69 -4.32 -4.93 0.63
CA SER A 69 -4.76 -3.72 -0.08
C SER A 69 -3.88 -2.50 0.23
N GLY A 70 -3.22 -2.49 1.40
CA GLY A 70 -2.56 -1.33 1.98
C GLY A 70 -3.50 -0.43 2.79
N ARG A 71 -4.81 -0.76 2.86
CA ARG A 71 -5.78 0.01 3.64
C ARG A 71 -5.49 -0.12 5.13
N CYS A 72 -5.15 1.01 5.72
CA CYS A 72 -4.88 1.17 7.13
C CYS A 72 -5.78 2.24 7.74
N CYS A 73 -5.93 2.19 9.05
CA CYS A 73 -6.51 3.27 9.84
C CYS A 73 -5.46 3.90 10.75
N VAL A 74 -5.63 5.18 11.02
CA VAL A 74 -4.83 5.93 11.98
C VAL A 74 -5.57 5.92 13.31
N VAL A 75 -4.95 5.35 14.34
CA VAL A 75 -5.48 5.26 15.70
C VAL A 75 -4.75 6.27 16.59
N ASP A 76 -5.48 7.23 17.16
CA ASP A 76 -4.90 8.20 18.08
C ASP A 76 -4.55 7.57 19.44
N LYS A 77 -3.93 8.37 20.32
CA LYS A 77 -3.53 7.92 21.67
C LYS A 77 -4.70 7.51 22.57
N SER A 78 -5.92 7.95 22.25
CA SER A 78 -7.12 7.57 22.98
C SER A 78 -7.67 6.22 22.54
N GLY A 79 -7.14 5.63 21.47
CA GLY A 79 -7.68 4.44 20.83
C GLY A 79 -8.85 4.74 19.89
N THR A 80 -8.97 5.96 19.36
CA THR A 80 -9.98 6.31 18.36
C THR A 80 -9.37 6.25 16.96
N VAL A 81 -10.10 5.66 16.01
CA VAL A 81 -9.77 5.79 14.59
C VAL A 81 -10.09 7.22 14.14
N VAL A 82 -9.08 7.96 13.73
CA VAL A 82 -9.22 9.37 13.31
C VAL A 82 -9.17 9.54 11.79
N ALA A 83 -8.56 8.60 11.07
CA ALA A 83 -8.44 8.64 9.62
C ALA A 83 -8.25 7.23 9.03
N VAL A 84 -8.42 7.11 7.71
CA VAL A 84 -8.03 5.94 6.91
C VAL A 84 -7.10 6.38 5.80
N CYS A 85 -6.12 5.55 5.47
CA CYS A 85 -5.11 5.84 4.45
C CYS A 85 -4.57 4.56 3.83
N ASN A 86 -3.85 4.68 2.72
CA ASN A 86 -3.02 3.59 2.20
C ASN A 86 -1.62 3.72 2.79
N ALA A 87 -1.16 2.71 3.50
CA ALA A 87 0.15 2.67 4.15
C ALA A 87 0.57 1.22 4.44
N ASP A 88 1.84 1.03 4.79
CA ASP A 88 2.38 -0.18 5.41
C ASP A 88 2.76 0.12 6.87
N PRO A 89 2.06 -0.43 7.88
CA PRO A 89 2.38 -0.22 9.29
C PRO A 89 3.78 -0.64 9.71
N ALA A 90 4.49 -1.46 8.91
CA ALA A 90 5.86 -1.88 9.17
C ALA A 90 6.91 -0.88 8.65
N LEU A 91 6.56 -0.02 7.69
CA LEU A 91 7.48 0.92 7.05
C LEU A 91 7.13 2.38 7.30
N ASP A 92 5.84 2.67 7.49
CA ASP A 92 5.31 4.03 7.54
C ASP A 92 4.98 4.43 8.98
N LEU A 93 5.05 5.74 9.23
CA LEU A 93 4.62 6.38 10.47
C LEU A 93 3.60 7.47 10.14
N HIS A 94 2.63 7.68 11.03
CA HIS A 94 1.64 8.74 10.86
C HIS A 94 1.70 9.73 12.04
N PRO A 95 1.75 11.05 11.79
CA PRO A 95 1.93 12.04 12.85
C PRO A 95 0.77 12.09 13.85
N GLN A 96 -0.42 11.67 13.43
CA GLN A 96 -1.63 11.70 14.27
C GLN A 96 -1.84 10.42 15.10
N GLY A 97 -1.05 9.36 14.88
CA GLY A 97 -1.29 8.11 15.61
C GLY A 97 -0.62 6.88 15.03
N GLN A 98 -0.98 5.73 15.59
CA GLN A 98 -0.53 4.42 15.13
C GLN A 98 -1.26 4.01 13.86
N LEU A 99 -0.53 3.48 12.89
CA LEU A 99 -1.11 2.80 11.73
C LEU A 99 -1.48 1.37 12.09
N VAL A 100 -2.71 0.98 11.78
CA VAL A 100 -3.20 -0.39 11.96
C VAL A 100 -3.85 -0.85 10.66
N ALA A 101 -3.39 -1.99 10.13
CA ALA A 101 -3.99 -2.58 8.93
C ALA A 101 -5.41 -3.06 9.24
N ASN A 102 -6.40 -2.50 8.56
CA ASN A 102 -7.80 -2.90 8.68
C ASN A 102 -8.60 -2.45 7.46
N GLU A 103 -9.28 -3.39 6.81
CA GLU A 103 -10.09 -3.12 5.61
C GLU A 103 -11.39 -2.36 5.91
N ASN A 104 -11.93 -2.51 7.12
CA ASN A 104 -13.31 -2.15 7.46
C ASN A 104 -13.42 -1.04 8.51
N ALA A 105 -12.31 -0.69 9.18
CA ALA A 105 -12.29 0.38 10.15
C ALA A 105 -12.61 1.73 9.49
N VAL A 106 -13.36 2.57 10.20
CA VAL A 106 -13.73 3.92 9.77
C VAL A 106 -13.46 4.93 10.89
N PRO A 107 -13.32 6.22 10.58
CA PRO A 107 -13.24 7.26 11.60
C PRO A 107 -14.38 7.16 12.62
N GLY A 108 -14.05 7.24 13.91
CA GLY A 108 -14.97 7.06 15.04
C GLY A 108 -14.99 5.65 15.64
N ASP A 109 -14.52 4.63 14.92
CA ASP A 109 -14.33 3.29 15.51
C ASP A 109 -13.29 3.35 16.64
N ARG A 110 -13.39 2.43 17.60
CA ARG A 110 -12.49 2.31 18.75
C ARG A 110 -11.56 1.13 18.57
N PHE A 111 -10.26 1.31 18.78
CA PHE A 111 -9.26 0.26 18.80
C PHE A 111 -8.78 0.03 20.22
N ILE A 112 -9.16 -1.12 20.80
CA ILE A 112 -8.89 -1.47 22.20
C ILE A 112 -8.35 -2.90 22.23
N SER A 113 -7.17 -3.09 22.82
CA SER A 113 -6.54 -4.41 23.02
C SER A 113 -6.46 -5.27 21.75
N GLY A 114 -6.18 -4.65 20.59
CA GLY A 114 -6.06 -5.34 19.31
C GLY A 114 -7.38 -5.57 18.56
N ALA A 115 -8.51 -5.12 19.11
CA ALA A 115 -9.83 -5.27 18.49
C ALA A 115 -10.46 -3.92 18.13
N PHE A 116 -11.21 -3.91 17.02
CA PHE A 116 -12.02 -2.76 16.62
C PHE A 116 -13.46 -2.93 17.12
N SER A 117 -14.02 -1.88 17.70
CA SER A 117 -15.43 -1.80 18.06
C SER A 117 -16.05 -0.54 17.51
N ARG A 118 -17.27 -0.68 16.97
CA ARG A 118 -18.07 0.45 16.51
C ARG A 118 -19.03 0.86 17.62
N PRO A 119 -19.02 2.11 18.08
CA PRO A 119 -20.06 2.60 18.96
C PRO A 119 -21.40 2.48 18.23
N PHE A 120 -22.38 1.79 18.80
CA PHE A 120 -23.74 1.80 18.28
C PHE A 120 -24.38 3.12 18.71
N GLU A 121 -24.76 3.96 17.75
CA GLU A 121 -25.72 5.03 18.02
C GLU A 121 -27.11 4.39 18.07
N ILE A 122 -27.70 4.32 19.26
CA ILE A 122 -29.13 4.08 19.40
C ILE A 122 -29.79 5.42 19.08
N SER A 123 -30.27 5.58 17.85
CA SER A 123 -31.13 6.69 17.42
C SER A 123 -32.53 6.55 18.00
#